data_AF-A0A9N8MPK3-F1
#
_entry.id   AF-A0A9N8MPK3-F1
#
_cell.length_a   1.000
_cell.length_b   1.000
_cell.length_c   1.000
_cell.angle_alpha   90.00
_cell.angle_beta   90.00
_cell.angle_gamma   90.00
#
_symmetry.space_group_name_H-M   'P 1'
#
loop_
_entity.id
_entity.type
_entity.pdbx_description
1 polymer ?
#
loop_
_entity_poly.entity_id
_entity_poly.type
_entity_poly.pdbx_seq_one_letter_code
_entity_poly.pdbx_strand_id
1 'polypeptide(L)'
;MFLILVMHILYSQSKIYAFVGKKISVERVKSDDSFNLKYRNVYKVEQAFDEEIETDTLVFNSYTHMNQIRYSVYDYAIIYLVKNEKGEFIHRRTYYTPIILKKNGKWYGFDSSVDNNDDYEIIHYEHLDIRKNLAIGKTVFQEKIKKKWLINAFYPEKFFTRIGKNKVKIKYLKTAEKLFKSK
;
A
#
# COMPACT_ATOMS: atom_id res chain seq x y z
N MET A 1 20.67 -30.51 26.40
CA MET A 1 20.68 -29.84 25.08
C MET A 1 19.24 -29.80 24.53
N PHE A 2 18.42 -28.88 25.03
CA PHE A 2 16.99 -28.78 24.68
C PHE A 2 16.51 -27.31 24.72
N LEU A 3 17.37 -26.34 24.37
CA LEU A 3 17.03 -24.92 24.43
C LEU A 3 16.81 -24.27 23.05
N ILE A 4 17.11 -24.96 21.95
CA ILE A 4 17.08 -24.36 20.59
C ILE A 4 15.74 -24.61 19.87
N LEU A 5 14.95 -25.59 20.31
CA LEU A 5 13.75 -26.02 19.58
C LEU A 5 12.47 -25.22 19.91
N VAL A 6 12.45 -24.40 20.96
CA VAL A 6 11.25 -23.63 21.35
C VAL A 6 11.20 -22.24 20.70
N MET A 7 12.33 -21.72 20.19
CA MET A 7 12.40 -20.40 19.56
C MET A 7 11.76 -20.34 18.15
N HIS A 8 11.43 -21.48 17.54
CA HIS A 8 10.83 -21.53 16.20
C HIS A 8 9.29 -21.71 16.17
N ILE A 9 8.63 -21.84 17.34
CA ILE A 9 7.16 -22.06 17.43
C ILE A 9 6.44 -20.88 18.11
N LEU A 10 7.08 -19.71 18.17
CA LEU A 10 6.42 -18.43 18.41
C LEU A 10 6.59 -17.55 17.17
N TYR A 11 6.26 -18.09 15.99
CA TYR A 11 5.70 -17.25 14.93
C TYR A 11 4.31 -16.81 15.42
N SER A 12 4.29 -15.98 16.47
CA SER A 12 3.10 -15.33 16.97
C SER A 12 2.47 -14.66 15.75
N GLN A 13 1.28 -15.13 15.37
CA GLN A 13 0.45 -14.50 14.36
C GLN A 13 0.11 -13.11 14.89
N SER A 14 1.03 -12.16 14.69
CA SER A 14 0.86 -10.79 15.11
C SER A 14 -0.41 -10.29 14.41
N LYS A 15 -1.41 -9.88 15.20
CA LYS A 15 -2.65 -9.29 14.66
C LYS A 15 -2.28 -8.24 13.62
N ILE A 16 -2.90 -8.36 12.45
CA ILE A 16 -2.76 -7.38 11.37
C ILE A 16 -3.82 -6.32 11.59
N TYR A 17 -3.38 -5.08 11.63
CA TYR A 17 -4.24 -3.90 11.72
C TYR A 17 -4.33 -3.26 10.34
N ALA A 18 -5.53 -2.94 9.87
CA ALA A 18 -5.72 -2.36 8.56
C ALA A 18 -6.60 -1.11 8.59
N PHE A 19 -6.28 -0.17 7.70
CA PHE A 19 -7.10 1.02 7.49
C PHE A 19 -6.88 1.57 6.08
N VAL A 20 -7.89 2.24 5.53
CA VAL A 20 -7.72 3.14 4.39
C VAL A 20 -7.09 4.43 4.90
N GLY A 21 -5.88 4.71 4.46
CA GLY A 21 -5.13 5.90 4.84
C GLY A 21 -5.00 6.89 3.68
N LYS A 22 -5.20 8.18 3.97
CA LYS A 22 -4.76 9.28 3.10
C LYS A 22 -3.35 9.70 3.49
N LYS A 23 -2.41 9.66 2.54
CA LYS A 23 -1.02 10.06 2.76
C LYS A 23 -0.93 11.54 3.14
N ILE A 24 -0.32 11.85 4.28
CA ILE A 24 0.08 13.21 4.67
C ILE A 24 1.56 13.40 4.34
N SER A 25 2.43 12.56 4.90
CA SER A 25 3.87 12.56 4.57
C SER A 25 4.49 11.17 4.65
N VAL A 26 5.56 10.98 3.87
CA VAL A 26 6.43 9.80 3.90
C VAL A 26 7.85 10.32 3.78
N GLU A 27 8.59 10.27 4.88
CA GLU A 27 9.89 10.91 5.00
C GLU A 27 10.95 9.87 5.35
N ARG A 28 12.06 9.89 4.63
CA ARG A 28 13.23 9.07 4.99
C ARG A 28 13.82 9.64 6.27
N VAL A 29 14.01 8.79 7.27
CA VAL A 29 14.64 9.13 8.55
C VAL A 29 15.90 8.32 8.74
N LYS A 30 16.73 8.69 9.72
CA LYS A 30 17.94 7.92 10.06
C LYS A 30 17.51 6.50 10.46
N SER A 31 18.08 5.51 9.77
CA SER A 31 17.88 4.11 10.12
C SER A 31 18.84 3.70 11.22
N ASP A 32 18.35 2.83 12.10
CA ASP A 32 19.15 2.19 13.15
C ASP A 32 19.93 0.98 12.58
N ASP A 33 19.53 0.51 11.40
CA ASP A 33 20.11 -0.61 10.65
C ASP A 33 20.69 -0.12 9.31
N SER A 34 21.86 -0.64 8.92
CA SER A 34 22.52 -0.33 7.65
C SER A 34 21.89 -1.00 6.43
N PHE A 35 21.16 -2.10 6.60
CA PHE A 35 20.63 -2.87 5.46
C PHE A 35 19.32 -2.29 4.90
N ASN A 36 18.51 -1.65 5.73
CA ASN A 36 17.22 -1.10 5.34
C ASN A 36 17.14 0.42 5.51
N LEU A 37 16.51 1.08 4.55
CA LEU A 37 16.08 2.46 4.70
C LEU A 37 14.84 2.53 5.58
N LYS A 38 14.81 3.46 6.54
CA LYS A 38 13.70 3.73 7.43
C LYS A 38 12.89 4.93 6.95
N TYR A 39 11.58 4.78 6.92
CA TYR A 39 10.64 5.85 6.58
C TYR A 39 9.67 6.06 7.73
N ARG A 40 9.50 7.31 8.14
CA ARG A 40 8.41 7.75 9.01
C ARG A 40 7.23 8.12 8.12
N ASN A 41 6.09 7.50 8.38
CA ASN A 41 4.87 7.67 7.59
C ASN A 41 3.82 8.34 8.47
N VAL A 42 3.12 9.32 7.92
CA VAL A 42 2.01 10.01 8.56
C VAL A 42 0.82 9.93 7.61
N TYR A 43 -0.27 9.32 8.07
CA TYR A 43 -1.48 9.08 7.28
C TYR A 43 -2.72 9.47 8.08
N LYS A 44 -3.67 10.16 7.43
CA LYS A 44 -5.01 10.33 7.99
C LYS A 44 -5.80 9.03 7.81
N VAL A 45 -6.45 8.56 8.85
CA VAL A 45 -7.35 7.40 8.82
C VAL A 45 -8.69 7.84 8.21
N GLU A 46 -9.02 7.30 7.05
CA GLU A 46 -10.30 7.57 6.35
C GLU A 46 -11.33 6.46 6.60
N GLN A 47 -10.88 5.25 6.92
CA GLN A 47 -11.69 4.09 7.30
C GLN A 47 -10.81 3.09 8.04
N ALA A 48 -11.14 2.77 9.28
CA ALA A 48 -10.49 1.68 10.03
C ALA A 48 -11.21 0.35 9.75
N PHE A 49 -10.45 -0.75 9.69
CA PHE A 49 -10.99 -2.12 9.66
C PHE A 49 -10.82 -2.82 11.02
N ASP A 50 -10.10 -2.20 11.95
CA ASP A 50 -9.83 -2.68 13.29
C ASP A 50 -10.24 -1.62 14.32
N GLU A 51 -11.01 -2.04 15.33
CA GLU A 51 -11.55 -1.16 16.36
C GLU A 51 -10.45 -0.47 17.20
N GLU A 52 -9.27 -1.10 17.33
CA GLU A 52 -8.12 -0.50 18.04
C GLU A 52 -7.49 0.71 17.30
N ILE A 53 -7.89 0.99 16.06
CA ILE A 53 -7.49 2.21 15.33
C ILE A 53 -8.54 3.28 15.59
N GLU A 54 -8.44 3.96 16.73
CA GLU A 54 -9.38 5.02 17.15
C GLU A 54 -8.91 6.43 16.78
N THR A 55 -7.67 6.56 16.29
CA THR A 55 -7.05 7.85 15.93
C THR A 55 -7.45 8.32 14.53
N ASP A 56 -7.55 9.64 14.34
CA ASP A 56 -7.76 10.26 13.03
C ASP A 56 -6.48 10.24 12.16
N THR A 57 -5.32 10.09 12.80
CA THR A 57 -4.00 10.17 12.19
C THR A 57 -3.09 9.12 12.79
N LEU A 58 -2.45 8.34 11.93
CA LEU A 58 -1.56 7.26 12.34
C LEU A 58 -0.14 7.54 11.88
N VAL A 59 0.80 7.42 12.82
CA VAL A 59 2.25 7.54 12.57
C VAL A 59 2.88 6.16 12.74
N PHE A 60 3.62 5.72 11.74
CA PHE A 60 4.27 4.40 11.76
C PHE A 60 5.56 4.38 10.96
N ASN A 61 6.45 3.46 11.32
CA ASN A 61 7.70 3.26 10.62
C ASN A 61 7.59 2.13 9.59
N SER A 62 8.23 2.31 8.44
CA SER A 62 8.37 1.31 7.39
C SER A 62 9.83 1.16 6.99
N TYR A 63 10.17 -0.04 6.54
CA TYR A 63 11.54 -0.41 6.22
C TYR A 63 11.61 -1.00 4.82
N THR A 64 12.61 -0.63 4.03
CA THR A 64 12.78 -1.15 2.67
C THR A 64 14.22 -1.06 2.19
N HIS A 65 14.61 -1.96 1.28
CA HIS A 65 15.85 -1.84 0.50
C HIS A 65 15.68 -0.91 -0.72
N MET A 66 14.45 -0.47 -1.02
CA MET A 66 14.14 0.43 -2.13
C MET A 66 14.41 1.89 -1.78
N ASN A 67 14.61 2.76 -2.77
CA ASN A 67 14.84 4.20 -2.53
C ASN A 67 13.60 4.94 -2.00
N GLN A 68 12.42 4.31 -2.07
CA GLN A 68 11.18 4.81 -1.47
C GLN A 68 10.16 3.67 -1.32
N ILE A 69 9.26 3.78 -0.34
CA ILE A 69 8.22 2.78 -0.10
C ILE A 69 7.17 2.81 -1.23
N ARG A 70 6.84 1.65 -1.82
CA ARG A 70 5.98 1.56 -3.03
C ARG A 70 4.59 2.18 -2.87
N TYR A 71 3.94 2.00 -1.71
CA TYR A 71 2.60 2.54 -1.49
C TYR A 71 2.56 4.07 -1.45
N SER A 72 3.69 4.74 -1.19
CA SER A 72 3.76 6.20 -1.16
C SER A 72 3.52 6.85 -2.53
N VAL A 73 3.52 6.06 -3.61
CA VAL A 73 3.09 6.50 -4.94
C VAL A 73 1.63 6.93 -4.95
N TYR A 74 0.78 6.30 -4.15
CA TYR A 74 -0.66 6.57 -4.11
C TYR A 74 -0.99 7.59 -3.02
N ASP A 75 -2.01 8.39 -3.25
CA ASP A 75 -2.51 9.32 -2.23
C ASP A 75 -3.38 8.61 -1.19
N TYR A 76 -4.00 7.49 -1.58
CA TYR A 76 -4.76 6.61 -0.70
C TYR A 76 -4.30 5.16 -0.85
N ALA A 77 -4.28 4.41 0.25
CA ALA A 77 -4.02 2.97 0.24
C ALA A 77 -4.63 2.32 1.48
N ILE A 78 -4.96 1.03 1.37
CA ILE A 78 -5.08 0.18 2.56
C ILE A 78 -3.66 -0.11 3.05
N ILE A 79 -3.37 0.26 4.28
CA ILE A 79 -2.10 0.00 4.93
C ILE A 79 -2.31 -1.10 5.98
N TYR A 80 -1.44 -2.11 5.97
CA TYR A 80 -1.48 -3.25 6.88
C TYR A 80 -0.31 -3.17 7.85
N LEU A 81 -0.60 -3.05 9.14
CA LEU A 81 0.36 -2.83 10.21
C LEU A 81 0.37 -3.98 11.20
N VAL A 82 1.45 -4.08 11.95
CA VAL A 82 1.55 -4.92 13.14
C VAL A 82 2.09 -4.07 14.28
N LYS A 83 1.85 -4.46 15.53
CA LYS A 83 2.51 -3.86 16.69
C LYS A 83 3.83 -4.58 16.96
N ASN A 84 4.88 -3.83 17.29
CA ASN A 84 6.12 -4.40 17.79
C ASN A 84 6.00 -4.74 19.30
N GLU A 85 7.07 -5.25 19.89
CA GLU A 85 7.13 -5.58 21.33
C GLU A 85 6.88 -4.38 22.26
N LYS A 86 7.08 -3.16 21.76
CA LYS A 86 6.80 -1.90 22.47
C LYS A 86 5.37 -1.39 22.25
N GLY A 87 4.55 -2.14 21.52
CA GLY A 87 3.18 -1.75 21.16
C GLY A 87 3.08 -0.73 20.01
N GLU A 88 4.19 -0.36 19.38
CA GLU A 88 4.22 0.64 18.31
C GLU A 88 3.82 0.03 16.97
N PHE A 89 3.02 0.77 16.19
CA PHE A 89 2.67 0.36 14.84
C PHE A 89 3.87 0.43 13.88
N ILE A 90 4.09 -0.69 13.17
CA ILE A 90 5.13 -0.82 12.16
C ILE A 90 4.61 -1.55 10.91
N HIS A 91 5.18 -1.20 9.76
CA HIS A 91 4.90 -1.85 8.49
C HIS A 91 6.01 -2.83 8.15
N ARG A 92 5.81 -4.13 8.43
CA ARG A 92 6.87 -5.16 8.28
C ARG A 92 6.94 -5.85 6.93
N ARG A 93 5.83 -5.94 6.20
CA ARG A 93 5.73 -6.87 5.05
C ARG A 93 5.65 -6.18 3.69
N THR A 94 5.79 -4.86 3.64
CA THR A 94 5.56 -4.05 2.43
C THR A 94 4.18 -4.25 1.79
N TYR A 95 3.23 -4.94 2.45
CA TYR A 95 1.90 -5.19 1.93
C TYR A 95 1.03 -3.95 2.03
N TYR A 96 0.34 -3.66 0.95
CA TYR A 96 -0.62 -2.58 0.85
C TYR A 96 -1.56 -2.87 -0.30
N THR A 97 -2.69 -2.19 -0.31
CA THR A 97 -3.62 -2.23 -1.43
C THR A 97 -3.85 -0.82 -1.93
N PRO A 98 -3.46 -0.47 -3.17
CA PRO A 98 -3.76 0.84 -3.74
C PRO A 98 -5.24 1.17 -3.68
N ILE A 99 -5.58 2.38 -3.21
CA ILE A 99 -6.93 2.95 -3.28
C ILE A 99 -6.89 4.12 -4.26
N ILE A 100 -7.76 4.07 -5.25
CA ILE A 100 -7.66 4.87 -6.47
C ILE A 100 -8.87 5.77 -6.68
N LEU A 101 -10.02 5.38 -6.13
CA LEU A 101 -11.28 6.10 -6.29
C LEU A 101 -12.07 6.11 -4.98
N LYS A 102 -12.70 7.25 -4.68
CA LYS A 102 -13.78 7.35 -3.70
C LYS A 102 -15.07 7.67 -4.45
N LYS A 103 -16.10 6.83 -4.31
CA LYS A 103 -17.38 7.03 -4.98
C LYS A 103 -18.50 6.57 -4.07
N ASN A 104 -19.54 7.40 -3.90
CA ASN A 104 -20.71 7.11 -3.06
C ASN A 104 -20.33 6.64 -1.63
N GLY A 105 -19.38 7.35 -1.02
CA GLY A 105 -18.88 7.03 0.33
C GLY A 105 -17.96 5.80 0.42
N LYS A 106 -17.80 5.03 -0.65
CA LYS A 106 -16.96 3.82 -0.67
C LYS A 106 -15.60 4.07 -1.31
N TRP A 107 -14.59 3.39 -0.79
CA TRP A 107 -13.23 3.39 -1.32
C TRP A 107 -13.02 2.21 -2.25
N TYR A 108 -12.37 2.46 -3.38
CA TYR A 108 -12.15 1.48 -4.44
C TYR A 108 -10.67 1.38 -4.78
N GLY A 109 -10.21 0.14 -4.93
CA GLY A 109 -8.82 -0.18 -5.20
C GLY A 109 -8.66 -1.40 -6.08
N PHE A 110 -7.43 -1.89 -6.16
CA PHE A 110 -7.11 -3.13 -6.84
C PHE A 110 -5.99 -3.86 -6.13
N ASP A 111 -5.93 -5.17 -6.29
CA ASP A 111 -4.82 -6.00 -5.86
C ASP A 111 -4.08 -6.55 -7.08
N SER A 112 -2.83 -6.13 -7.24
CA SER A 112 -1.99 -6.54 -8.37
C SER A 112 -1.65 -8.03 -8.38
N SER A 113 -1.81 -8.75 -7.26
CA SER A 113 -1.50 -10.19 -7.19
C SER A 113 -2.66 -11.10 -7.57
N VAL A 114 -3.86 -10.56 -7.82
CA VAL A 114 -5.02 -11.39 -8.14
C VAL A 114 -5.02 -11.73 -9.63
N ASP A 115 -5.22 -13.01 -9.96
CA ASP A 115 -5.24 -13.50 -11.35
C ASP A 115 -6.60 -13.35 -12.04
N ASN A 116 -7.71 -13.45 -11.30
CA ASN A 116 -9.08 -13.32 -11.82
C ASN A 116 -9.77 -11.99 -11.43
N ASN A 117 -10.61 -11.42 -12.30
CA ASN A 117 -11.36 -10.19 -12.05
C ASN A 117 -12.86 -10.42 -11.75
N ASP A 118 -13.32 -11.66 -11.60
CA ASP A 118 -14.76 -11.96 -11.45
C ASP A 118 -15.45 -11.21 -10.30
N ASP A 119 -14.74 -10.95 -9.20
CA ASP A 119 -15.29 -10.18 -8.07
C ASP A 119 -15.11 -8.66 -8.18
N TYR A 120 -14.54 -8.17 -9.29
CA TYR A 120 -14.29 -6.76 -9.51
C TYR A 120 -15.45 -6.09 -10.23
N GLU A 121 -15.75 -4.86 -9.81
CA GLU A 121 -16.79 -4.04 -10.40
C GLU A 121 -16.24 -3.30 -11.62
N ILE A 122 -17.03 -3.25 -12.70
CA ILE A 122 -16.69 -2.46 -13.89
C ILE A 122 -16.92 -0.98 -13.54
N ILE A 123 -15.86 -0.18 -13.61
CA ILE A 123 -15.92 1.24 -13.33
C ILE A 123 -15.91 2.00 -14.66
N HIS A 124 -17.10 2.38 -15.12
CA HIS A 124 -17.23 3.06 -16.40
C HIS A 124 -16.82 4.54 -16.33
N TYR A 125 -16.11 4.99 -17.37
CA TYR A 125 -15.81 6.40 -17.69
C TYR A 125 -14.95 7.22 -16.70
N GLU A 126 -14.33 6.58 -15.70
CA GLU A 126 -13.40 7.26 -14.80
C GLU A 126 -11.97 7.25 -15.37
N HIS A 127 -11.34 8.42 -15.43
CA HIS A 127 -9.96 8.59 -15.90
C HIS A 127 -9.10 9.21 -14.80
N LEU A 128 -7.82 8.82 -14.74
CA LEU A 128 -6.87 9.29 -13.75
C LEU A 128 -5.71 10.02 -14.42
N ASP A 129 -5.35 11.21 -13.92
CA ASP A 129 -4.04 11.79 -14.19
C ASP A 129 -3.02 11.20 -13.21
N ILE A 130 -2.06 10.48 -13.77
CA ILE A 130 -1.05 9.73 -13.00
C ILE A 130 0.32 10.43 -13.02
N ARG A 131 0.40 11.70 -13.47
CA ARG A 131 1.67 12.43 -13.58
C ARG A 131 2.43 12.48 -12.24
N LYS A 132 1.72 12.82 -11.17
CA LYS A 132 2.28 12.88 -9.80
C LYS A 132 2.79 11.50 -9.37
N ASN A 133 1.96 10.48 -9.54
CA ASN A 133 2.27 9.10 -9.19
C ASN A 133 3.48 8.58 -9.98
N LEU A 134 3.62 8.94 -11.26
CA LEU A 134 4.79 8.57 -12.06
C LEU A 134 6.05 9.34 -11.66
N ALA A 135 5.94 10.59 -11.20
CA ALA A 135 7.08 11.33 -10.68
C ALA A 135 7.62 10.67 -9.41
N ILE A 136 6.73 10.30 -8.49
CA ILE A 136 7.08 9.56 -7.27
C ILE A 136 7.54 8.13 -7.60
N GLY A 137 6.88 7.45 -8.53
CA GLY A 137 7.23 6.08 -8.90
C GLY A 137 8.65 5.94 -9.43
N LYS A 138 9.20 6.98 -10.08
CA LYS A 138 10.59 6.99 -10.56
C LYS A 138 11.62 6.98 -9.43
N THR A 139 11.27 7.49 -8.24
CA THR A 139 12.18 7.51 -7.08
C THR A 139 12.12 6.21 -6.27
N VAL A 140 11.10 5.38 -6.48
CA VAL A 140 10.95 4.09 -5.80
C VAL A 140 12.04 3.09 -6.20
N PHE A 141 12.38 3.03 -7.48
CA PHE A 141 13.35 2.07 -8.00
C PHE A 141 14.77 2.65 -8.01
N GLN A 142 15.76 1.82 -7.70
CA GLN A 142 17.17 2.24 -7.72
C GLN A 142 17.66 2.48 -9.17
N GLU A 143 17.13 1.73 -10.13
CA GLU A 143 17.53 1.78 -11.53
C GLU A 143 16.58 2.63 -12.39
N LYS A 144 17.09 3.12 -13.53
CA LYS A 144 16.28 3.83 -14.53
C LYS A 144 15.32 2.86 -15.23
N ILE A 145 14.10 2.74 -14.69
CA ILE A 145 13.04 1.94 -15.30
C ILE A 145 12.40 2.69 -16.49
N LYS A 146 12.20 1.97 -17.60
CA LYS A 146 11.45 2.46 -18.77
C LYS A 146 10.02 2.84 -18.36
N LYS A 147 9.53 3.99 -18.85
CA LYS A 147 8.21 4.53 -18.46
C LYS A 147 7.04 3.54 -18.62
N LYS A 148 7.02 2.72 -19.69
CA LYS A 148 5.96 1.71 -19.90
C LYS A 148 5.89 0.72 -18.73
N TRP A 149 7.05 0.22 -18.31
CA TRP A 149 7.18 -0.69 -17.18
C TRP A 149 6.77 -0.03 -15.87
N LEU A 150 7.13 1.24 -15.68
CA LEU A 150 6.73 2.03 -14.52
C LEU A 150 5.20 2.18 -14.41
N ILE A 151 4.53 2.49 -15.53
CA ILE A 151 3.07 2.58 -15.56
C ILE A 151 2.49 1.22 -15.22
N ASN A 152 2.92 0.14 -15.87
CA ASN A 152 2.35 -1.19 -15.65
C ASN A 152 2.61 -1.71 -14.22
N ALA A 153 3.69 -1.28 -13.56
CA ALA A 153 3.99 -1.62 -12.18
C ALA A 153 3.05 -0.97 -11.14
N PHE A 154 2.51 0.21 -11.43
CA PHE A 154 1.61 0.95 -10.52
C PHE A 154 0.16 1.06 -11.03
N TYR A 155 -0.07 0.76 -12.30
CA TYR A 155 -1.37 0.76 -12.98
C TYR A 155 -1.41 -0.40 -13.97
N PRO A 156 -1.55 -1.65 -13.50
CA PRO A 156 -1.51 -2.82 -14.36
C PRO A 156 -2.61 -2.81 -15.43
N GLU A 157 -2.28 -3.24 -16.65
CA GLU A 157 -3.20 -3.25 -17.80
C GLU A 157 -4.48 -4.10 -17.56
N LYS A 158 -4.40 -5.01 -16.58
CA LYS A 158 -5.53 -5.78 -16.07
C LYS A 158 -6.65 -4.87 -15.58
N PHE A 159 -6.32 -3.87 -14.75
CA PHE A 159 -7.27 -2.97 -14.09
C PHE A 159 -7.41 -1.62 -14.80
N PHE A 160 -6.46 -1.27 -15.68
CA PHE A 160 -6.40 0.03 -16.32
C PHE A 160 -6.12 -0.06 -17.82
N THR A 161 -6.66 0.88 -18.60
CA THR A 161 -6.28 1.07 -20.00
C THR A 161 -5.52 2.38 -20.13
N ARG A 162 -4.34 2.35 -20.76
CA ARG A 162 -3.59 3.57 -21.03
C ARG A 162 -4.28 4.36 -22.15
N ILE A 163 -4.65 5.60 -21.86
CA ILE A 163 -5.31 6.51 -22.82
C ILE A 163 -4.47 7.75 -23.15
N GLY A 164 -3.28 7.87 -22.56
CA GLY A 164 -2.37 8.99 -22.85
C GLY A 164 -1.00 8.84 -22.21
N LYS A 165 -0.18 9.90 -22.29
CA LYS A 165 1.17 9.92 -21.71
C LYS A 165 1.16 9.82 -20.19
N ASN A 166 0.21 10.47 -19.53
CA ASN A 166 0.05 10.51 -18.08
C ASN A 166 -1.40 10.25 -17.67
N LYS A 167 -2.16 9.53 -18.50
CA LYS A 167 -3.58 9.26 -18.25
C LYS A 167 -3.89 7.78 -18.43
N VAL A 168 -4.68 7.25 -17.51
CA VAL A 168 -5.23 5.90 -17.57
C VAL A 168 -6.74 5.94 -17.35
N LYS A 169 -7.46 5.03 -18.00
CA LYS A 169 -8.88 4.76 -17.79
C LYS A 169 -9.01 3.57 -16.84
N ILE A 170 -9.90 3.67 -15.87
CA ILE A 170 -10.21 2.58 -14.94
C ILE A 170 -11.07 1.55 -15.69
N LYS A 171 -10.77 0.26 -15.52
CA LYS A 171 -11.58 -0.85 -16.04
C LYS A 171 -12.33 -1.53 -14.90
N TYR A 172 -11.59 -1.98 -13.89
CA TYR A 172 -12.08 -2.83 -12.82
C TYR A 172 -11.51 -2.36 -11.48
N LEU A 173 -12.37 -2.22 -10.46
CA LEU A 173 -11.95 -1.99 -9.08
C LEU A 173 -12.82 -2.82 -8.12
N LYS A 174 -12.30 -3.04 -6.91
CA LYS A 174 -13.00 -3.73 -5.82
C LYS A 174 -13.08 -2.77 -4.62
N THR A 175 -14.15 -2.85 -3.83
CA THR A 175 -14.25 -1.99 -2.64
C THR A 175 -13.19 -2.34 -1.60
N ALA A 176 -12.82 -1.38 -0.76
CA ALA A 176 -11.79 -1.57 0.25
C ALA A 176 -12.15 -2.68 1.25
N GLU A 177 -13.42 -2.83 1.64
CA GLU A 177 -13.90 -3.90 2.52
C GLU A 177 -13.71 -5.28 1.89
N LYS A 178 -14.04 -5.40 0.59
CA LYS A 178 -13.89 -6.66 -0.16
C LYS A 178 -12.41 -6.99 -0.39
N LEU A 179 -11.56 -5.97 -0.58
CA LEU A 179 -10.11 -6.13 -0.71
C LEU A 179 -9.48 -6.59 0.60
N PHE A 180 -9.90 -5.98 1.72
CA PHE A 180 -9.45 -6.36 3.06
C PHE A 180 -9.81 -7.80 3.39
N LYS A 181 -11.07 -8.22 3.14
CA LYS A 181 -11.54 -9.60 3.40
C LYS A 181 -10.81 -10.69 2.58
N SER A 182 -10.08 -10.32 1.53
CA SER A 182 -9.33 -11.25 0.69
C SER A 182 -7.86 -11.43 1.10
N LYS A 183 -7.44 -10.81 2.21
CA LYS A 183 -6.09 -10.90 2.77
C LYS A 183 -6.05 -11.80 4.00
#